data_AF-A0A838SZE1-F1
#
_entry.id   AF-A0A838SZE1-F1
#
_cell.length_a   1.000
_cell.length_b   1.000
_cell.length_c   1.000
_cell.angle_alpha   90.00
_cell.angle_beta   90.00
_cell.angle_gamma   90.00
#
_symmetry.space_group_name_H-M   'P 1'
#
loop_
_entity.id
_entity.type
_entity.pdbx_description
1 polymer ?
#
loop_
_entity_poly.entity_id
_entity_poly.type
_entity_poly.pdbx_seq_one_letter_code
_entity_poly.pdbx_strand_id
1 'polypeptide(L)'
;MPRSADTLLSDFDAGKVPALARAVSVVENHREGYDALLGALHSRTGRARRIGITGPPGAGKSTVTALLVANYRSAGLKVGVLAVDPTSPFTGGALLGDRVRMEAIALDSGVYIRSMATRGSLGGLAAATREVADVLDAFGFDRILIETVGVGQSELDVARTADSTVVVLVPESGDSIQTLKAGVMEIADIFVVNKADRPGADRLRNDIELMLGLRKGVSFGNIPAHHGVDLKRVNPAKVARDAAASESNSWTPPVLSAIAREGKGMQELIDALDRHFAYLERTAKLAERRGGRTRERVMELVESGFKRRVWSDDATQRRLEQMLPDVEKRSTTPFDAAEQILEQSADLMAKPREKGR
;
A
#
# COMPACT_ATOMS: atom_id res chain seq x y z
N MET A 1 -0.40 -11.87 -32.22
CA MET A 1 0.52 -11.05 -31.40
C MET A 1 1.85 -11.77 -31.23
N PRO A 2 3.03 -11.26 -31.67
CA PRO A 2 4.21 -11.69 -30.90
C PRO A 2 5.49 -10.82 -30.84
N ARG A 3 6.00 -10.19 -31.91
CA ARG A 3 7.43 -9.78 -31.92
C ARG A 3 7.85 -8.75 -30.85
N SER A 4 6.98 -7.80 -30.48
CA SER A 4 7.33 -6.80 -29.46
C SER A 4 7.14 -7.29 -28.02
N ALA A 5 6.12 -8.12 -27.76
CA ALA A 5 5.81 -8.63 -26.43
C ALA A 5 6.77 -9.74 -26.00
N ASP A 6 7.08 -10.68 -26.91
CA ASP A 6 8.03 -11.76 -26.63
C ASP A 6 9.45 -11.22 -26.45
N THR A 7 9.84 -10.20 -27.24
CA THR A 7 11.11 -9.49 -27.06
C THR A 7 11.14 -8.72 -25.73
N LEU A 8 10.03 -8.09 -25.33
CA LEU A 8 9.95 -7.40 -24.04
C LEU A 8 10.13 -8.38 -22.88
N LEU A 9 9.45 -9.52 -22.91
CA LEU A 9 9.58 -10.57 -21.89
C LEU A 9 10.98 -11.16 -21.86
N SER A 10 11.57 -11.48 -23.01
CA SER A 10 12.95 -11.99 -23.07
C SER A 10 13.96 -10.99 -22.51
N ASP A 11 13.85 -9.71 -22.86
CA ASP A 11 14.72 -8.66 -22.31
C ASP A 11 14.49 -8.45 -20.81
N PHE A 12 13.25 -8.58 -20.35
CA PHE A 12 12.89 -8.50 -18.93
C PHE A 12 13.50 -9.65 -18.14
N ASP A 13 13.41 -10.87 -18.66
CA ASP A 13 13.98 -12.08 -18.06
C ASP A 13 15.52 -12.04 -18.06
N ALA A 14 16.12 -11.35 -19.03
CA ALA A 14 17.55 -11.07 -19.06
C ALA A 14 17.98 -9.94 -18.11
N GLY A 15 17.07 -9.39 -17.29
CA GLY A 15 17.38 -8.37 -16.29
C GLY A 15 17.67 -6.98 -16.86
N LYS A 16 17.20 -6.67 -18.09
CA LYS A 16 17.45 -5.36 -18.72
C LYS A 16 16.52 -4.29 -18.14
N VAL A 17 17.09 -3.28 -17.46
CA VAL A 17 16.35 -2.16 -16.85
C VAL A 17 15.44 -1.41 -17.84
N PRO A 18 15.82 -1.17 -19.11
CA PRO A 18 14.90 -0.57 -20.08
C PRO A 18 13.63 -1.41 -20.34
N ALA A 19 13.74 -2.75 -20.30
CA ALA A 19 12.59 -3.63 -20.43
C ALA A 19 11.69 -3.58 -19.19
N LEU A 20 12.27 -3.55 -18.00
CA LEU A 20 11.52 -3.27 -16.77
C LEU A 20 10.74 -1.96 -16.88
N ALA A 21 11.37 -0.86 -17.29
CA ALA A 21 10.70 0.43 -17.40
C ALA A 21 9.55 0.43 -18.42
N ARG A 22 9.69 -0.32 -19.52
CA ARG A 22 8.62 -0.54 -20.50
C ARG A 22 7.48 -1.38 -19.91
N ALA A 23 7.79 -2.47 -19.21
CA ALA A 23 6.79 -3.32 -18.55
C ALA A 23 5.99 -2.52 -17.51
N VAL A 24 6.67 -1.75 -16.64
CA VAL A 24 6.05 -0.82 -15.70
C VAL A 24 5.13 0.16 -16.44
N SER A 25 5.57 0.75 -17.55
CA SER A 25 4.76 1.71 -18.31
C SER A 25 3.54 1.08 -18.98
N VAL A 26 3.62 -0.18 -19.42
CA VAL A 26 2.48 -0.94 -19.97
C VAL A 26 1.44 -1.20 -18.89
N VAL A 27 1.89 -1.69 -17.73
CA VAL A 27 1.04 -2.04 -16.59
C VAL A 27 0.40 -0.81 -15.97
N GLU A 28 1.21 0.22 -15.65
CA GLU A 28 0.73 1.42 -14.98
C GLU A 28 -0.36 2.16 -15.79
N ASN A 29 -0.29 2.10 -17.12
CA ASN A 29 -1.24 2.76 -18.01
C ASN A 29 -2.33 1.82 -18.54
N HIS A 30 -2.41 0.58 -18.05
CA HIS A 30 -3.31 -0.48 -18.54
C HIS A 30 -3.36 -0.55 -20.07
N ARG A 31 -2.19 -0.43 -20.72
CA ARG A 31 -2.08 -0.50 -22.19
C ARG A 31 -2.45 -1.89 -22.66
N GLU A 32 -2.83 -2.01 -23.93
CA GLU A 32 -3.12 -3.31 -24.54
C GLU A 32 -2.05 -4.36 -24.21
N GLY A 33 -2.49 -5.55 -23.80
CA GLY A 33 -1.62 -6.65 -23.39
C GLY A 33 -1.09 -6.60 -21.95
N TYR A 34 -1.46 -5.59 -21.13
CA TYR A 34 -1.03 -5.53 -19.73
C TYR A 34 -1.48 -6.74 -18.89
N ASP A 35 -2.67 -7.27 -19.12
CA ASP A 35 -3.22 -8.43 -18.40
C ASP A 35 -2.49 -9.73 -18.78
N ALA A 36 -2.19 -9.91 -20.07
CA ALA A 36 -1.35 -11.00 -20.55
C ALA A 36 0.07 -10.93 -19.97
N LEU A 37 0.67 -9.73 -19.91
CA LEU A 37 1.98 -9.52 -19.28
C LEU A 37 1.95 -9.88 -17.79
N LEU A 38 0.99 -9.35 -17.02
CA LEU A 38 0.85 -9.69 -15.60
C LEU A 38 0.61 -11.19 -15.38
N GLY A 39 -0.19 -11.82 -16.24
CA GLY A 39 -0.42 -13.27 -16.22
C GLY A 39 0.88 -14.06 -16.44
N ALA A 40 1.72 -13.65 -17.39
CA ALA A 40 3.02 -14.26 -17.65
C ALA A 40 4.04 -14.05 -16.51
N LEU A 41 3.92 -12.95 -15.75
CA LEU A 41 4.78 -12.66 -14.60
C LEU A 41 4.30 -13.32 -13.30
N HIS A 42 3.03 -13.72 -13.21
CA HIS A 42 2.38 -14.09 -11.95
C HIS A 42 3.08 -15.21 -11.16
N SER A 43 3.57 -16.25 -11.83
CA SER A 43 4.27 -17.39 -11.19
C SER A 43 5.60 -17.01 -10.52
N ARG A 44 6.10 -15.79 -10.76
CA ARG A 44 7.38 -15.29 -10.25
C ARG A 44 7.24 -14.29 -9.10
N THR A 45 6.02 -13.91 -8.74
CA THR A 45 5.77 -12.93 -7.68
C THR A 45 5.72 -13.58 -6.30
N GLY A 46 5.64 -12.77 -5.25
CA GLY A 46 5.54 -13.21 -3.87
C GLY A 46 6.90 -13.44 -3.19
N ARG A 47 8.01 -12.95 -3.75
CA ARG A 47 9.34 -13.13 -3.17
C ARG A 47 9.81 -11.87 -2.43
N ALA A 48 9.61 -10.71 -3.04
CA ALA A 48 10.01 -9.44 -2.48
C ALA A 48 9.27 -9.13 -1.17
N ARG A 49 9.95 -8.47 -0.22
CA ARG A 49 9.28 -7.88 0.96
C ARG A 49 8.75 -6.49 0.60
N ARG A 50 7.44 -6.28 0.73
CA ARG A 50 6.80 -4.99 0.45
C ARG A 50 6.68 -4.18 1.73
N ILE A 51 7.26 -2.97 1.75
CA ILE A 51 7.29 -2.11 2.92
C ILE A 51 6.59 -0.79 2.56
N GLY A 52 5.49 -0.51 3.23
CA GLY A 52 4.76 0.75 3.09
C GLY A 52 5.32 1.80 4.04
N ILE A 53 5.51 3.02 3.56
CA ILE A 53 5.99 4.17 4.33
C ILE A 53 4.97 5.29 4.18
N THR A 54 4.36 5.70 5.29
CA THR A 54 3.31 6.71 5.27
C THR A 54 3.38 7.62 6.49
N GLY A 55 2.56 8.67 6.52
CA GLY A 55 2.58 9.71 7.55
C GLY A 55 2.43 11.10 6.95
N PRO A 56 2.25 12.14 7.80
CA PRO A 56 1.93 13.49 7.33
C PRO A 56 3.03 14.10 6.45
N PRO A 57 2.71 15.14 5.65
CA PRO A 57 3.69 15.83 4.84
C PRO A 57 4.78 16.44 5.73
N GLY A 58 6.03 16.42 5.28
CA GLY A 58 7.16 16.96 6.06
C GLY A 58 7.62 16.10 7.25
N ALA A 59 7.02 14.93 7.49
CA ALA A 59 7.47 14.00 8.54
C ALA A 59 8.87 13.41 8.29
N GLY A 60 9.39 13.54 7.07
CA GLY A 60 10.70 13.00 6.66
C GLY A 60 10.64 11.58 6.10
N LYS A 61 9.49 11.18 5.53
CA LYS A 61 9.26 9.88 4.88
C LYS A 61 10.33 9.57 3.84
N SER A 62 10.55 10.47 2.88
CA SER A 62 11.53 10.26 1.81
C SER A 62 12.96 10.17 2.31
N THR A 63 13.28 10.85 3.41
CA THR A 63 14.58 10.71 4.09
C THR A 63 14.72 9.33 4.72
N VAL A 64 13.67 8.81 5.38
CA VAL A 64 13.65 7.44 5.91
C VAL A 64 13.74 6.42 4.77
N THR A 65 12.98 6.59 3.69
CA THR A 65 13.04 5.75 2.49
C THR A 65 14.47 5.70 1.94
N ALA A 66 15.10 6.86 1.74
CA ALA A 66 16.47 6.96 1.22
C ALA A 66 17.49 6.20 2.10
N LEU A 67 17.36 6.30 3.42
CA LEU A 67 18.24 5.59 4.36
C LEU A 67 18.00 4.09 4.34
N LEU A 68 16.74 3.64 4.25
CA LEU A 68 16.42 2.23 4.09
C LEU A 68 17.01 1.68 2.79
N VAL A 69 16.89 2.41 1.68
CA VAL A 69 17.53 2.00 0.42
C VAL A 69 19.04 1.88 0.62
N ALA A 70 19.70 2.90 1.16
CA ALA A 70 21.16 2.87 1.36
C ALA A 70 21.62 1.67 2.21
N ASN A 71 20.90 1.35 3.30
CA ASN A 71 21.21 0.20 4.15
C ASN A 71 20.94 -1.15 3.47
N TYR A 72 19.83 -1.29 2.73
CA TYR A 72 19.58 -2.52 1.99
C TYR A 72 20.59 -2.71 0.85
N ARG A 73 21.01 -1.62 0.21
CA ARG A 73 22.06 -1.64 -0.82
C ARG A 73 23.43 -1.99 -0.24
N SER A 74 23.79 -1.50 0.95
CA SER A 74 25.04 -1.91 1.62
C SER A 74 25.03 -3.39 2.02
N ALA A 75 23.85 -3.96 2.25
CA ALA A 75 23.65 -5.40 2.43
C ALA A 75 23.57 -6.20 1.10
N GLY A 76 23.77 -5.56 -0.06
CA GLY A 76 23.77 -6.20 -1.38
C GLY A 76 22.39 -6.46 -1.99
N LEU A 77 21.30 -6.07 -1.33
CA LEU A 77 19.93 -6.34 -1.77
C LEU A 77 19.48 -5.38 -2.87
N LYS A 78 18.70 -5.82 -3.85
CA LYS A 78 18.07 -4.95 -4.86
C LYS A 78 16.81 -4.28 -4.29
N VAL A 79 16.65 -2.98 -4.52
CA VAL A 79 15.54 -2.19 -3.96
C VAL A 79 14.72 -1.48 -5.04
N GLY A 80 13.43 -1.77 -5.10
CA GLY A 80 12.46 -1.01 -5.88
C GLY A 80 11.78 0.04 -5.01
N VAL A 81 11.58 1.25 -5.51
CA VAL A 81 10.87 2.34 -4.80
C VAL A 81 9.71 2.82 -5.66
N LEU A 82 8.50 2.77 -5.10
CA LEU A 82 7.27 3.31 -5.66
C LEU A 82 6.85 4.53 -4.84
N ALA A 83 7.06 5.72 -5.39
CA ALA A 83 6.61 6.97 -4.79
C ALA A 83 5.22 7.31 -5.32
N VAL A 84 4.24 7.42 -4.43
CA VAL A 84 2.82 7.57 -4.74
C VAL A 84 2.37 9.00 -4.39
N ASP A 85 2.18 9.81 -5.43
CA ASP A 85 1.88 11.23 -5.33
C ASP A 85 0.43 11.54 -5.77
N PRO A 86 -0.18 12.62 -5.25
CA PRO A 86 -1.39 13.18 -5.83
C PRO A 86 -1.24 13.43 -7.34
N THR A 87 -2.35 13.35 -8.06
CA THR A 87 -2.38 13.64 -9.49
C THR A 87 -2.23 15.13 -9.74
N SER A 88 -1.31 15.49 -10.62
CA SER A 88 -1.16 16.84 -11.15
C SER A 88 -2.42 17.23 -11.93
N PRO A 89 -3.10 18.33 -11.58
CA PRO A 89 -4.27 18.79 -12.31
C PRO A 89 -3.92 19.29 -13.72
N PHE A 90 -2.63 19.54 -14.01
CA PHE A 90 -2.16 20.04 -15.31
C PHE A 90 -1.68 18.94 -16.26
N THR A 91 -1.00 17.92 -15.74
CA THR A 91 -0.34 16.89 -16.57
C THR A 91 -0.96 15.50 -16.43
N GLY A 92 -1.82 15.28 -15.43
CA GLY A 92 -2.35 13.94 -15.11
C GLY A 92 -1.31 12.96 -14.52
N GLY A 93 -0.04 13.38 -14.42
CA GLY A 93 1.05 12.63 -13.80
C GLY A 93 1.21 12.94 -12.31
N ALA A 94 2.26 12.43 -11.67
CA ALA A 94 2.56 12.70 -10.26
C ALA A 94 2.86 14.20 -10.05
N LEU A 95 2.22 14.83 -9.05
CA LEU A 95 2.32 16.27 -8.80
C LEU A 95 3.71 16.72 -8.36
N LEU A 96 4.39 15.93 -7.53
CA LEU A 96 5.64 16.35 -6.87
C LEU A 96 6.88 15.69 -7.44
N GLY A 97 6.74 14.61 -8.23
CA GLY A 97 7.84 14.05 -9.01
C GLY A 97 9.08 13.86 -8.12
N ASP A 98 8.91 13.16 -7.00
CA ASP A 98 9.88 13.08 -5.88
C ASP A 98 11.26 12.48 -6.25
N ARG A 99 11.52 12.21 -7.53
CA ARG A 99 12.84 11.90 -8.09
C ARG A 99 13.90 12.93 -7.69
N VAL A 100 13.54 14.21 -7.57
CA VAL A 100 14.48 15.29 -7.19
C VAL A 100 15.02 15.12 -5.76
N ARG A 101 14.29 14.41 -4.87
CA ARG A 101 14.75 14.16 -3.49
C ARG A 101 15.62 12.91 -3.34
N MET A 102 15.72 12.07 -4.37
CA MET A 102 16.41 10.77 -4.33
C MET A 102 17.49 10.62 -5.43
N GLU A 103 17.95 11.73 -6.03
CA GLU A 103 18.93 11.73 -7.13
C GLU A 103 20.22 10.97 -6.79
N ALA A 104 20.70 11.07 -5.54
CA ALA A 104 21.91 10.38 -5.09
C ALA A 104 21.80 8.84 -5.14
N ILE A 105 20.57 8.31 -5.04
CA ILE A 105 20.29 6.86 -5.01
C ILE A 105 19.86 6.37 -6.40
N ALA A 106 19.33 7.26 -7.23
CA ALA A 106 18.84 6.94 -8.58
C ALA A 106 19.94 6.43 -9.55
N LEU A 107 21.22 6.65 -9.22
CA LEU A 107 22.36 6.17 -10.01
C LEU A 107 22.82 4.74 -9.66
N ASP A 108 22.34 4.16 -8.55
CA ASP A 108 22.69 2.79 -8.17
C ASP A 108 21.95 1.79 -9.05
N SER A 109 22.70 0.95 -9.77
CA SER A 109 22.15 -0.10 -10.66
C SER A 109 21.28 -1.15 -9.95
N GLY A 110 21.40 -1.30 -8.63
CA GLY A 110 20.53 -2.16 -7.81
C GLY A 110 19.29 -1.45 -7.28
N VAL A 111 19.03 -0.20 -7.68
CA VAL A 111 17.85 0.57 -7.30
C VAL A 111 17.01 0.91 -8.53
N TYR A 112 15.69 0.80 -8.40
CA TYR A 112 14.76 1.29 -9.42
C TYR A 112 13.68 2.16 -8.77
N ILE A 113 13.52 3.40 -9.25
CA ILE A 113 12.56 4.36 -8.69
C ILE A 113 11.50 4.73 -9.72
N ARG A 114 10.23 4.57 -9.33
CA ARG A 114 9.05 4.99 -10.11
C ARG A 114 8.17 5.91 -9.27
N SER A 115 7.86 7.08 -9.82
CA SER A 115 6.82 7.96 -9.28
C SER A 115 5.49 7.66 -9.98
N MET A 116 4.41 7.56 -9.22
CA MET A 116 3.06 7.20 -9.66
C MET A 116 2.05 8.26 -9.19
N ALA A 117 0.98 8.47 -9.97
CA ALA A 117 -0.04 9.48 -9.72
C ALA A 117 -1.35 8.84 -9.26
N THR A 118 -2.07 9.43 -8.30
CA THR A 118 -3.32 8.89 -7.72
C THR A 118 -4.53 8.72 -8.68
N ARG A 119 -4.44 9.21 -9.91
CA ARG A 119 -5.44 9.30 -11.00
C ARG A 119 -6.92 9.44 -10.57
N GLY A 120 -7.21 10.27 -9.56
CA GLY A 120 -8.56 10.75 -9.24
C GLY A 120 -9.63 9.70 -8.87
N SER A 121 -9.27 8.43 -8.67
CA SER A 121 -10.23 7.37 -8.30
C SER A 121 -9.89 6.77 -6.94
N LEU A 122 -10.90 6.65 -6.07
CA LEU A 122 -10.84 5.78 -4.89
C LEU A 122 -10.63 4.34 -5.39
N GLY A 123 -9.39 3.84 -5.33
CA GLY A 123 -9.02 2.45 -5.63
C GLY A 123 -8.18 2.19 -6.89
N GLY A 124 -8.22 3.06 -7.92
CA GLY A 124 -7.48 2.82 -9.17
C GLY A 124 -5.95 2.89 -9.02
N LEU A 125 -5.47 3.75 -8.12
CA LEU A 125 -4.05 3.85 -7.79
C LEU A 125 -3.53 2.65 -7.01
N ALA A 126 -4.31 2.17 -6.04
CA ALA A 126 -3.95 1.00 -5.26
C ALA A 126 -3.76 -0.21 -6.18
N ALA A 127 -4.62 -0.36 -7.19
CA ALA A 127 -4.47 -1.40 -8.21
C ALA A 127 -3.18 -1.25 -9.02
N ALA A 128 -2.92 -0.09 -9.64
CA ALA A 128 -1.70 0.10 -10.43
C ALA A 128 -0.41 -0.04 -9.60
N THR A 129 -0.41 0.44 -8.35
CA THR A 129 0.72 0.32 -7.43
C THR A 129 0.99 -1.15 -7.09
N ARG A 130 -0.06 -1.93 -6.79
CA ARG A 130 0.04 -3.37 -6.58
C ARG A 130 0.63 -4.09 -7.78
N GLU A 131 0.12 -3.80 -8.98
CA GLU A 131 0.57 -4.46 -10.21
C GLU A 131 2.02 -4.09 -10.57
N VAL A 132 2.42 -2.84 -10.37
CA VAL A 132 3.81 -2.41 -10.57
C VAL A 132 4.73 -3.05 -9.52
N ALA A 133 4.27 -3.20 -8.27
CA ALA A 133 5.01 -3.97 -7.27
C ALA A 133 5.18 -5.44 -7.68
N ASP A 134 4.15 -6.06 -8.27
CA ASP A 134 4.25 -7.42 -8.83
C ASP A 134 5.28 -7.50 -9.97
N VAL A 135 5.34 -6.48 -10.84
CA VAL A 135 6.36 -6.39 -11.90
C VAL A 135 7.77 -6.31 -11.30
N LEU A 136 7.98 -5.48 -10.27
CA LEU A 136 9.29 -5.39 -9.61
C LEU A 136 9.68 -6.70 -8.91
N ASP A 137 8.73 -7.33 -8.23
CA ASP A 137 8.92 -8.63 -7.58
C ASP A 137 9.34 -9.71 -8.60
N ALA A 138 8.62 -9.81 -9.72
CA ALA A 138 8.91 -10.74 -10.81
C ALA A 138 10.25 -10.45 -11.53
N PHE A 139 10.72 -9.21 -11.52
CA PHE A 139 12.03 -8.82 -12.05
C PHE A 139 13.20 -9.22 -11.12
N GLY A 140 12.91 -9.50 -9.84
CA GLY A 140 13.88 -9.97 -8.86
C GLY A 140 14.40 -8.88 -7.91
N PHE A 141 13.56 -7.92 -7.53
CA PHE A 141 13.86 -7.02 -6.41
C PHE A 141 13.63 -7.73 -5.06
N ASP A 142 14.51 -7.51 -4.09
CA ASP A 142 14.42 -8.13 -2.75
C ASP A 142 13.52 -7.33 -1.80
N ARG A 143 13.51 -6.00 -1.99
CA ARG A 143 12.73 -5.03 -1.22
C ARG A 143 11.98 -4.13 -2.17
N ILE A 144 10.70 -3.89 -1.88
CA ILE A 144 9.87 -2.92 -2.59
C ILE A 144 9.34 -1.94 -1.56
N LEU A 145 9.86 -0.71 -1.59
CA LEU A 145 9.42 0.38 -0.72
C LEU A 145 8.31 1.16 -1.43
N ILE A 146 7.21 1.41 -0.73
CA ILE A 146 6.03 2.11 -1.26
C ILE A 146 5.77 3.30 -0.36
N GLU A 147 6.03 4.51 -0.85
CA GLU A 147 5.93 5.74 -0.09
C GLU A 147 4.73 6.59 -0.56
N THR A 148 3.95 7.15 0.37
CA THR A 148 2.95 8.19 0.06
C THR A 148 3.53 9.59 0.23
N VAL A 149 2.92 10.61 -0.39
CA VAL A 149 3.26 12.02 -0.09
C VAL A 149 2.62 12.50 1.23
N GLY A 150 1.63 11.81 1.78
CA GLY A 150 1.01 12.11 3.07
C GLY A 150 -0.20 13.04 3.03
N VAL A 151 -0.93 13.09 1.91
CA VAL A 151 -2.22 13.81 1.79
C VAL A 151 -3.26 12.88 1.17
N GLY A 152 -4.41 12.71 1.83
CA GLY A 152 -5.59 12.03 1.27
C GLY A 152 -5.95 10.70 1.94
N GLN A 153 -6.42 9.75 1.13
CA GLN A 153 -6.77 8.36 1.53
C GLN A 153 -5.63 7.37 1.23
N SER A 154 -4.46 7.86 0.84
CA SER A 154 -3.33 7.08 0.33
C SER A 154 -2.67 6.19 1.40
N GLU A 155 -2.85 6.52 2.68
CA GLU A 155 -2.31 5.77 3.82
C GLU A 155 -2.83 4.33 3.86
N LEU A 156 -4.15 4.18 3.68
CA LEU A 156 -4.80 2.86 3.70
C LEU A 156 -4.40 2.03 2.48
N ASP A 157 -4.29 2.66 1.31
CA ASP A 157 -3.89 1.99 0.07
C ASP A 157 -2.46 1.42 0.15
N VAL A 158 -1.55 2.17 0.76
CA VAL A 158 -0.18 1.69 1.01
C VAL A 158 -0.16 0.53 1.98
N ALA A 159 -0.92 0.61 3.08
CA ALA A 159 -1.02 -0.50 4.02
C ALA A 159 -1.64 -1.76 3.40
N ARG A 160 -2.66 -1.60 2.55
CA ARG A 160 -3.28 -2.69 1.79
C ARG A 160 -2.36 -3.30 0.74
N THR A 161 -1.24 -2.65 0.39
CA THR A 161 -0.29 -3.15 -0.62
C THR A 161 0.96 -3.77 0.00
N ALA A 162 1.32 -3.35 1.21
CA ALA A 162 2.55 -3.75 1.89
C ALA A 162 2.40 -5.03 2.73
N ASP A 163 3.51 -5.72 2.97
CA ASP A 163 3.62 -6.75 4.00
C ASP A 163 3.75 -6.11 5.38
N SER A 164 4.56 -5.04 5.48
CA SER A 164 4.81 -4.25 6.69
C SER A 164 4.56 -2.77 6.43
N THR A 165 3.86 -2.07 7.32
CA THR A 165 3.62 -0.62 7.21
C THR A 165 4.33 0.16 8.31
N VAL A 166 5.14 1.13 7.91
CA VAL A 166 5.82 2.10 8.77
C VAL A 166 5.07 3.44 8.72
N VAL A 167 4.63 3.91 9.89
CA VAL A 167 4.03 5.24 10.03
C VAL A 167 5.05 6.19 10.64
N VAL A 168 5.49 7.18 9.87
CA VAL A 168 6.47 8.19 10.27
C VAL A 168 5.74 9.45 10.74
N LEU A 169 5.99 9.85 11.99
CA LEU A 169 5.39 11.00 12.67
C LEU A 169 6.49 11.95 13.14
N VAL A 170 6.13 13.19 13.49
CA VAL A 170 7.06 14.18 14.07
C VAL A 170 6.43 14.85 15.30
N PRO A 171 7.21 15.39 16.26
CA PRO A 171 6.67 15.93 17.51
C PRO A 171 5.64 17.04 17.34
N GLU A 172 5.80 17.87 16.29
CA GLU A 172 4.88 18.97 15.97
C GLU A 172 3.57 18.48 15.34
N SER A 173 3.44 17.18 15.08
CA SER A 173 2.20 16.53 14.65
C SER A 173 1.17 16.35 15.77
N GLY A 174 1.22 17.14 16.85
CA GLY A 174 0.35 17.01 18.02
C GLY A 174 -1.15 16.97 17.69
N ASP A 175 -1.62 17.87 16.82
CA ASP A 175 -3.00 17.84 16.28
C ASP A 175 -3.20 16.71 15.26
N SER A 176 -2.12 16.26 14.62
CA SER A 176 -2.18 15.14 13.71
C SER A 176 -2.44 13.83 14.44
N ILE A 177 -2.09 13.64 15.73
CA ILE A 177 -2.45 12.40 16.47
C ILE A 177 -3.97 12.29 16.63
N GLN A 178 -4.67 13.39 16.96
CA GLN A 178 -6.14 13.41 16.98
C GLN A 178 -6.72 13.21 15.56
N THR A 179 -5.96 13.61 14.54
CA THR A 179 -6.29 13.40 13.12
C THR A 179 -5.87 12.01 12.60
N LEU A 180 -5.00 11.28 13.32
CA LEU A 180 -4.70 9.86 13.13
C LEU A 180 -5.94 9.12 13.65
N LYS A 181 -7.02 9.24 12.88
CA LYS A 181 -8.27 8.50 13.05
C LYS A 181 -7.94 7.05 13.36
N ALA A 182 -8.82 6.37 14.09
CA ALA A 182 -8.68 4.96 14.47
C ALA A 182 -8.05 4.08 13.37
N GLY A 183 -8.39 4.32 12.10
CA GLY A 183 -7.81 3.64 10.93
C GLY A 183 -6.28 3.75 10.73
N VAL A 184 -5.62 4.90 10.93
CA VAL A 184 -4.15 4.98 10.71
C VAL A 184 -3.38 4.22 11.79
N MET A 185 -3.90 4.23 13.02
CA MET A 185 -3.34 3.46 14.13
C MET A 185 -3.53 1.95 13.95
N GLU A 186 -4.51 1.51 13.15
CA GLU A 186 -4.80 0.10 12.87
C GLU A 186 -3.92 -0.48 11.77
N ILE A 187 -3.50 0.35 10.82
CA ILE A 187 -2.68 -0.10 9.68
C ILE A 187 -1.18 -0.16 9.99
N ALA A 188 -0.73 0.47 11.08
CA ALA A 188 0.68 0.57 11.41
C ALA A 188 1.22 -0.73 12.02
N ASP A 189 2.27 -1.29 11.41
CA ASP A 189 3.04 -2.37 12.02
C ASP A 189 4.23 -1.82 12.80
N ILE A 190 4.73 -0.64 12.45
CA ILE A 190 5.83 0.06 13.15
C ILE A 190 5.55 1.56 13.13
N PHE A 191 5.79 2.25 14.25
CA PHE A 191 5.79 3.71 14.32
C PHE A 191 7.21 4.24 14.41
N VAL A 192 7.48 5.35 13.71
CA VAL A 192 8.73 6.10 13.79
C VAL A 192 8.40 7.53 14.16
N VAL A 193 8.79 7.97 15.35
CA VAL A 193 8.82 9.37 15.75
C VAL A 193 10.14 9.96 15.26
N ASN A 194 10.12 10.52 14.06
CA ASN A 194 11.26 11.17 13.44
C ASN A 194 11.44 12.60 13.99
N LYS A 195 12.62 13.19 13.77
CA LYS A 195 13.05 14.47 14.35
C LYS A 195 12.97 14.44 15.89
N ALA A 196 13.42 13.31 16.45
CA ALA A 196 13.38 13.06 17.88
C ALA A 196 14.31 14.00 18.69
N ASP A 197 15.17 14.76 18.01
CA ASP A 197 15.95 15.87 18.58
C ASP A 197 15.08 17.08 18.97
N ARG A 198 13.81 17.11 18.56
CA ARG A 198 12.91 18.25 18.80
C ARG A 198 12.08 18.07 20.08
N PRO A 199 11.72 19.19 20.76
CA PRO A 199 10.85 19.15 21.92
C PRO A 199 9.52 18.44 21.64
N GLY A 200 9.08 17.58 22.57
CA GLY A 200 7.81 16.85 22.46
C GLY A 200 7.91 15.45 21.86
N ALA A 201 9.08 15.02 21.37
CA ALA A 201 9.27 13.69 20.80
C ALA A 201 8.95 12.56 21.79
N ASP A 202 9.49 12.64 23.00
CA ASP A 202 9.23 11.65 24.05
C ASP A 202 7.76 11.62 24.47
N ARG A 203 7.10 12.79 24.48
CA ARG A 203 5.67 12.88 24.77
C ARG A 203 4.84 12.17 23.70
N LEU A 204 5.06 12.50 22.42
CA LEU A 204 4.39 11.85 21.29
C LEU A 204 4.59 10.33 21.31
N ARG A 205 5.82 9.87 21.54
CA ARG A 205 6.13 8.44 21.68
C ARG A 205 5.29 7.79 22.80
N ASN A 206 5.30 8.38 23.99
CA ASN A 206 4.55 7.88 25.13
C ASN A 206 3.04 7.84 24.86
N ASP A 207 2.50 8.86 24.18
CA ASP A 207 1.07 8.95 23.83
C ASP A 207 0.66 7.80 22.88
N ILE A 208 1.48 7.50 21.86
CA ILE A 208 1.24 6.38 20.95
C ILE A 208 1.28 5.04 21.70
N GLU A 209 2.31 4.83 22.53
CA GLU A 209 2.46 3.61 23.32
C GLU A 209 1.27 3.41 24.28
N LEU A 210 0.77 4.49 24.89
CA LEU A 210 -0.42 4.45 25.74
C LEU A 210 -1.66 4.00 24.95
N MET A 211 -1.88 4.56 23.75
CA MET A 211 -2.99 4.15 22.87
C MET A 211 -2.88 2.68 22.45
N LEU A 212 -1.69 2.21 22.12
CA LEU A 212 -1.44 0.80 21.77
C LEU A 212 -1.68 -0.14 22.97
N GLY A 213 -1.26 0.27 24.17
CA GLY A 213 -1.49 -0.46 25.41
C GLY A 213 -2.97 -0.61 25.76
N LEU A 214 -3.75 0.47 25.59
CA LEU A 214 -5.20 0.43 25.79
C LEU A 214 -5.89 -0.55 24.82
N ARG A 215 -5.51 -0.55 23.53
CA ARG A 215 -6.08 -1.42 22.50
C ARG A 215 -5.84 -2.91 22.74
N LYS A 216 -4.67 -3.29 23.24
CA LYS A 216 -4.31 -4.71 23.46
C LYS A 216 -5.06 -5.39 24.60
N GLY A 217 -5.94 -4.67 25.28
CA GLY A 217 -6.71 -5.24 26.37
C GLY A 217 -6.15 -4.90 27.74
N VAL A 218 -6.02 -3.60 28.03
CA VAL A 218 -6.69 -3.11 29.25
C VAL A 218 -8.21 -3.18 28.99
N SER A 219 -8.72 -4.38 28.69
CA SER A 219 -10.12 -4.71 28.83
C SER A 219 -10.31 -4.82 30.33
N PHE A 220 -11.11 -3.93 30.90
CA PHE A 220 -11.73 -4.10 32.22
C PHE A 220 -12.69 -5.32 32.27
N GLY A 221 -12.31 -6.46 31.68
CA GLY A 221 -13.25 -7.55 31.36
C GLY A 221 -12.77 -8.97 31.64
N ASN A 222 -11.50 -9.32 31.45
CA ASN A 222 -11.05 -10.73 31.50
C ASN A 222 -9.77 -10.95 32.35
N ILE A 223 -9.71 -10.34 33.54
CA ILE A 223 -8.81 -10.82 34.59
C ILE A 223 -9.66 -11.68 35.53
N PRO A 224 -9.35 -12.98 35.71
CA PRO A 224 -10.00 -13.79 36.74
C PRO A 224 -9.82 -13.07 38.07
N ALA A 225 -10.93 -12.75 38.74
CA ALA A 225 -10.93 -12.09 40.03
C ALA A 225 -10.43 -13.05 41.12
N HIS A 226 -9.15 -13.41 41.10
CA HIS A 226 -8.47 -14.11 42.18
C HIS A 226 -7.06 -13.55 42.38
N HIS A 227 -6.94 -12.77 43.47
CA HIS A 227 -5.74 -12.26 44.15
C HIS A 227 -4.82 -11.27 43.42
N GLY A 228 -5.01 -9.96 43.71
CA GLY A 228 -3.90 -9.13 44.18
C GLY A 228 -3.12 -8.23 43.21
N VAL A 229 -3.54 -8.04 41.96
CA VAL A 229 -2.87 -7.07 41.06
C VAL A 229 -3.61 -5.72 41.09
N ASP A 230 -2.96 -4.71 41.63
CA ASP A 230 -3.48 -3.34 41.70
C ASP A 230 -3.54 -2.71 40.29
N LEU A 231 -4.73 -2.68 39.69
CA LEU A 231 -4.98 -2.17 38.34
C LEU A 231 -4.66 -0.67 38.19
N LYS A 232 -4.48 0.07 39.29
CA LYS A 232 -4.01 1.47 39.28
C LYS A 232 -2.49 1.60 39.07
N ARG A 233 -1.73 0.49 39.07
CA ARG A 233 -0.26 0.47 38.92
C ARG A 233 0.25 0.06 37.54
N VAL A 234 -0.63 -0.30 36.61
CA VAL A 234 -0.21 -0.76 35.27
C VAL A 234 -0.09 0.44 34.34
N ASN A 235 1.14 0.83 34.01
CA ASN A 235 1.42 1.86 33.00
C ASN A 235 1.21 1.27 31.59
N PRO A 236 0.15 1.64 30.86
CA PRO A 236 -0.18 1.02 29.56
C PRO A 236 0.92 1.21 28.52
N ALA A 237 1.63 2.35 28.56
CA ALA A 237 2.75 2.61 27.67
C ALA A 237 3.93 1.66 27.93
N LYS A 238 4.22 1.36 29.21
CA LYS A 238 5.22 0.36 29.58
C LYS A 238 4.80 -1.04 29.10
N VAL A 239 3.53 -1.42 29.27
CA VAL A 239 3.00 -2.71 28.78
C VAL A 239 3.19 -2.83 27.27
N ALA A 240 2.87 -1.78 26.50
CA ALA A 240 3.06 -1.77 25.06
C ALA A 240 4.54 -1.93 24.67
N ARG A 241 5.46 -1.22 25.34
CA ARG A 241 6.91 -1.35 25.13
C ARG A 241 7.43 -2.76 25.40
N ASP A 242 7.11 -3.29 26.58
CA ASP A 242 7.56 -4.61 27.01
C ASP A 242 7.03 -5.68 26.05
N ALA A 243 5.76 -5.55 25.63
CA ALA A 243 5.16 -6.43 24.64
C ALA A 243 5.79 -6.32 23.25
N ALA A 244 6.14 -5.11 22.80
CA ALA A 244 6.83 -4.88 21.52
C ALA A 244 8.27 -5.41 21.49
N ALA A 245 8.90 -5.52 22.65
CA ALA A 245 10.23 -6.12 22.83
C ALA A 245 10.16 -7.65 22.94
N SER A 246 9.03 -8.22 23.37
CA SER A 246 8.87 -9.67 23.55
C SER A 246 8.64 -10.45 22.25
N GLU A 247 9.18 -11.66 22.17
CA GLU A 247 8.83 -12.64 21.13
C GLU A 247 7.54 -13.39 21.48
N SER A 248 6.39 -12.73 21.31
CA SER A 248 5.09 -13.36 21.54
C SER A 248 4.44 -13.87 20.25
N ASN A 249 3.33 -14.61 20.38
CA ASN A 249 2.46 -14.95 19.22
C ASN A 249 1.59 -13.78 18.76
N SER A 250 1.73 -12.61 19.38
CA SER A 250 1.06 -11.37 19.00
C SER A 250 2.07 -10.28 18.65
N TRP A 251 1.79 -9.47 17.63
CA TRP A 251 2.62 -8.30 17.33
C TRP A 251 2.11 -7.08 18.10
N THR A 252 3.02 -6.36 18.77
CA THR A 252 2.76 -4.99 19.20
C THR A 252 3.64 -4.09 18.34
N PRO A 253 3.07 -3.10 17.62
CA PRO A 253 3.87 -2.15 16.87
C PRO A 253 4.87 -1.43 17.78
N PRO A 254 6.19 -1.53 17.53
CA PRO A 254 7.15 -0.73 18.27
C PRO A 254 7.04 0.74 17.89
N VAL A 255 7.29 1.63 18.85
CA VAL A 255 7.37 3.08 18.65
C VAL A 255 8.82 3.50 18.78
N LEU A 256 9.46 3.74 17.64
CA LEU A 256 10.89 4.03 17.54
C LEU A 256 11.14 5.52 17.44
N SER A 257 12.22 6.01 18.03
CA SER A 257 12.69 7.40 17.87
C SER A 257 13.77 7.46 16.80
N ALA A 258 13.71 8.47 15.92
CA ALA A 258 14.69 8.65 14.86
C ALA A 258 15.07 10.11 14.64
N ILE A 259 16.30 10.34 14.17
CA ILE A 259 16.74 11.61 13.59
C ILE A 259 17.26 11.27 12.20
N ALA A 260 16.33 11.10 11.24
CA ALA A 260 16.65 10.55 9.92
C ALA A 260 17.74 11.37 9.20
N ARG A 261 17.74 12.70 9.33
CA ARG A 261 18.80 13.55 8.74
C ARG A 261 20.23 13.21 9.20
N GLU A 262 20.38 12.56 10.35
CA GLU A 262 21.65 12.12 10.94
C GLU A 262 21.83 10.60 10.84
N GLY A 263 20.89 9.87 10.23
CA GLY A 263 20.90 8.40 10.17
C GLY A 263 20.60 7.68 11.51
N LYS A 264 20.33 8.41 12.60
CA LYS A 264 20.06 7.83 13.93
C LYS A 264 18.68 7.19 13.98
N GLY A 265 18.60 6.00 14.60
CA GLY A 265 17.35 5.24 14.74
C GLY A 265 17.03 4.32 13.54
N MET A 266 17.88 4.30 12.50
CA MET A 266 17.60 3.53 11.28
C MET A 266 17.90 2.04 11.43
N GLN A 267 18.92 1.68 12.21
CA GLN A 267 19.22 0.27 12.48
C GLN A 267 18.07 -0.38 13.25
N GLU A 268 17.54 0.31 14.26
CA GLU A 268 16.40 -0.15 15.05
C GLU A 268 15.13 -0.33 14.20
N LEU A 269 14.94 0.53 13.19
CA LEU A 269 13.85 0.38 12.23
C LEU A 269 14.02 -0.86 11.34
N ILE A 270 15.23 -1.11 10.84
CA ILE A 270 15.54 -2.30 10.03
C ILE A 270 15.34 -3.57 10.86
N ASP A 271 15.86 -3.59 12.08
CA ASP A 271 15.71 -4.72 13.01
C ASP A 271 14.22 -4.97 13.32
N ALA A 272 13.43 -3.92 13.52
CA ALA A 272 11.99 -4.04 13.72
C ALA A 272 11.25 -4.58 12.48
N LEU A 273 11.65 -4.16 11.27
CA LEU A 273 11.09 -4.68 10.02
C LEU A 273 11.42 -6.17 9.83
N ASP A 274 12.64 -6.58 10.13
CA ASP A 274 13.06 -7.99 10.06
C ASP A 274 12.33 -8.84 11.10
N ARG A 275 12.20 -8.36 12.34
CA ARG A 275 11.38 -9.03 13.37
C ARG A 275 9.93 -9.15 12.97
N HIS A 276 9.34 -8.09 12.41
CA HIS A 276 7.95 -8.12 11.97
C HIS A 276 7.75 -9.15 10.85
N PHE A 277 8.65 -9.18 9.87
CA PHE A 277 8.56 -10.14 8.78
C PHE A 277 8.70 -11.59 9.29
N ALA A 278 9.66 -11.86 10.17
CA ALA A 278 9.81 -13.17 10.81
C ALA A 278 8.56 -13.58 11.61
N TYR A 279 7.91 -12.63 12.30
CA TYR A 279 6.63 -12.85 12.95
C TYR A 279 5.53 -13.22 11.94
N LEU A 280 5.42 -12.49 10.82
CA LEU A 280 4.41 -12.76 9.80
C LEU A 280 4.59 -14.16 9.18
N GLU A 281 5.83 -14.58 8.95
CA GLU A 281 6.15 -15.92 8.44
C GLU A 281 5.80 -17.01 9.45
N ARG A 282 6.31 -16.89 10.69
CA ARG A 282 6.11 -17.88 11.76
C ARG A 282 4.63 -18.06 12.13
N THR A 283 3.82 -17.01 12.01
CA THR A 283 2.39 -17.05 12.36
C THR A 283 1.48 -17.26 11.15
N ALA A 284 2.03 -17.54 9.97
CA ALA A 284 1.31 -17.66 8.69
C ALA A 284 0.52 -16.40 8.25
N LYS A 285 0.61 -15.29 9.00
CA LYS A 285 -0.03 -14.01 8.67
C LYS A 285 0.50 -13.40 7.39
N LEU A 286 1.72 -13.72 6.97
CA LEU A 286 2.25 -13.27 5.67
C LEU A 286 1.40 -13.82 4.52
N ALA A 287 1.11 -15.14 4.55
CA ALA A 287 0.30 -15.81 3.55
C ALA A 287 -1.16 -15.33 3.60
N GLU A 288 -1.70 -15.11 4.81
CA GLU A 288 -3.04 -14.53 4.99
C GLU A 288 -3.15 -13.12 4.38
N ARG A 289 -2.22 -12.22 4.71
CA ARG A 289 -2.20 -10.84 4.16
C ARG A 289 -2.08 -10.85 2.64
N ARG A 290 -1.16 -11.67 2.09
CA ARG A 290 -0.96 -11.81 0.65
C ARG A 290 -2.19 -12.40 -0.05
N GLY A 291 -2.77 -13.47 0.51
CA GLY A 291 -3.99 -14.08 0.00
C GLY A 291 -5.20 -13.14 0.05
N GLY A 292 -5.32 -12.33 1.11
CA GLY A 292 -6.31 -11.25 1.21
C GLY A 292 -6.19 -10.25 0.06
N ARG A 293 -4.96 -9.78 -0.23
CA ARG A 293 -4.71 -8.88 -1.38
C ARG A 293 -5.06 -9.52 -2.71
N THR A 294 -4.68 -10.78 -2.92
CA THR A 294 -5.03 -11.52 -4.13
C THR A 294 -6.55 -11.66 -4.28
N ARG A 295 -7.26 -11.96 -3.18
CA ARG A 295 -8.72 -12.04 -3.16
C ARG A 295 -9.36 -10.70 -3.54
N GLU A 296 -8.95 -9.61 -2.89
CA GLU A 296 -9.42 -8.26 -3.21
C GLU A 296 -9.18 -7.95 -4.70
N ARG A 297 -8.00 -8.30 -5.22
CA ARG A 297 -7.68 -8.07 -6.63
C ARG A 297 -8.58 -8.84 -7.59
N VAL A 298 -8.87 -10.11 -7.30
CA VAL A 298 -9.78 -10.91 -8.13
C VAL A 298 -11.17 -10.29 -8.12
N MET A 299 -11.68 -9.86 -6.96
CA MET A 299 -12.98 -9.18 -6.86
C MET A 299 -13.00 -7.89 -7.68
N GLU A 300 -11.99 -7.03 -7.55
CA GLU A 300 -11.86 -5.80 -8.34
C GLU A 300 -11.83 -6.05 -9.85
N LEU A 301 -11.13 -7.10 -10.29
CA LEU A 301 -11.05 -7.48 -11.71
C LEU A 301 -12.40 -7.95 -12.24
N VAL A 302 -13.14 -8.73 -11.45
CA VAL A 302 -14.51 -9.17 -11.78
C VAL A 302 -15.44 -7.97 -11.87
N GLU A 303 -15.44 -7.08 -10.88
CA GLU A 303 -16.27 -5.87 -10.87
C GLU A 303 -15.94 -4.95 -12.06
N SER A 304 -14.65 -4.76 -12.33
CA SER A 304 -14.19 -3.95 -13.48
C SER A 304 -14.58 -4.61 -14.80
N GLY A 305 -14.51 -5.93 -14.89
CA GLY A 305 -14.97 -6.69 -16.05
C GLY A 305 -16.47 -6.53 -16.30
N PHE A 306 -17.26 -6.64 -15.23
CA PHE A 306 -18.71 -6.42 -15.25
C PHE A 306 -19.05 -5.01 -15.76
N LYS A 307 -18.52 -3.97 -15.07
CA LYS A 307 -18.74 -2.57 -15.44
C LYS A 307 -18.38 -2.33 -16.90
N ARG A 308 -17.25 -2.85 -17.36
CA ARG A 308 -16.82 -2.67 -18.74
C ARG A 308 -17.82 -3.28 -19.72
N ARG A 309 -18.22 -4.55 -19.53
CA ARG A 309 -19.16 -5.24 -20.45
C ARG A 309 -20.53 -4.57 -20.50
N VAL A 310 -21.09 -4.19 -19.35
CA VAL A 310 -22.39 -3.52 -19.27
C VAL A 310 -22.33 -2.17 -19.97
N TRP A 311 -21.35 -1.34 -19.62
CA TRP A 311 -21.31 0.04 -20.09
C TRP A 311 -20.71 0.20 -21.50
N SER A 312 -20.04 -0.82 -22.05
CA SER A 312 -19.60 -0.83 -23.45
C SER A 312 -20.65 -1.40 -24.41
N ASP A 313 -21.78 -1.89 -23.90
CA ASP A 313 -22.84 -2.45 -24.73
C ASP A 313 -23.79 -1.35 -25.23
N ASP A 314 -23.90 -1.20 -26.55
CA ASP A 314 -24.73 -0.17 -27.18
C ASP A 314 -26.22 -0.31 -26.83
N ALA A 315 -26.71 -1.55 -26.65
CA ALA A 315 -28.11 -1.77 -26.29
C ALA A 315 -28.40 -1.27 -24.87
N THR A 316 -27.48 -1.53 -23.95
CA THR A 316 -27.53 -1.02 -22.57
C THR A 316 -27.49 0.50 -22.53
N GLN A 317 -26.59 1.14 -23.29
CA GLN A 317 -26.52 2.61 -23.38
C GLN A 317 -27.82 3.21 -23.91
N ARG A 318 -28.35 2.68 -25.02
CA ARG A 318 -29.65 3.13 -25.58
C ARG A 318 -30.79 2.95 -24.59
N ARG A 319 -30.80 1.85 -23.83
CA ARG A 319 -31.85 1.58 -22.84
C ARG A 319 -31.79 2.60 -21.70
N LEU A 320 -30.60 2.90 -21.19
CA LEU A 320 -30.42 3.94 -20.18
C LEU A 320 -30.97 5.29 -20.66
N GLU A 321 -30.61 5.71 -21.88
CA GLU A 321 -31.11 6.96 -22.47
C GLU A 321 -32.65 6.99 -22.60
N GLN A 322 -33.28 5.86 -22.92
CA GLN A 322 -34.75 5.75 -22.99
C GLN A 322 -35.42 5.87 -21.62
N MET A 323 -34.76 5.45 -20.54
CA MET A 323 -35.32 5.41 -19.19
C MET A 323 -35.12 6.72 -18.42
N LEU A 324 -34.10 7.51 -18.76
CA LEU A 324 -33.79 8.77 -18.08
C LEU A 324 -34.97 9.75 -17.99
N PRO A 325 -35.76 10.00 -19.06
CA PRO A 325 -36.90 10.91 -18.99
C PRO A 325 -37.95 10.51 -17.94
N ASP A 326 -38.18 9.21 -17.75
CA ASP A 326 -39.16 8.71 -16.78
C ASP A 326 -38.61 8.84 -15.34
N VAL A 327 -37.31 8.67 -15.15
CA VAL A 327 -36.62 8.92 -13.87
C VAL A 327 -36.70 10.41 -13.51
N GLU A 328 -36.41 11.30 -14.47
CA GLU A 328 -36.47 12.75 -14.28
C GLU A 328 -37.88 13.24 -13.93
N LYS A 329 -38.89 12.66 -14.58
CA LYS A 329 -40.31 12.92 -14.31
C LYS A 329 -40.83 12.21 -13.04
N ARG A 330 -40.00 11.42 -12.35
CA ARG A 330 -40.36 10.61 -11.17
C ARG A 330 -41.50 9.62 -11.44
N SER A 331 -41.66 9.20 -12.70
CA SER A 331 -42.58 8.13 -13.11
C SER A 331 -41.99 6.74 -12.87
N THR A 332 -40.67 6.66 -12.68
CA THR A 332 -39.92 5.51 -12.16
C THR A 332 -38.81 6.00 -11.23
N THR A 333 -38.12 5.10 -10.51
CA THR A 333 -37.00 5.45 -9.64
C THR A 333 -35.65 5.06 -10.26
N PRO A 334 -34.53 5.70 -9.84
CA PRO A 334 -33.19 5.24 -10.21
C PRO A 334 -32.90 3.78 -9.83
N PHE A 335 -33.55 3.26 -8.77
CA PHE A 335 -33.37 1.88 -8.33
C PHE A 335 -34.05 0.90 -9.28
N ASP A 336 -35.31 1.15 -9.66
CA ASP A 336 -36.04 0.33 -10.63
C ASP A 336 -35.36 0.38 -12.01
N ALA A 337 -34.81 1.54 -12.37
CA ALA A 337 -34.07 1.69 -13.61
C ALA A 337 -32.78 0.85 -13.63
N ALA A 338 -32.06 0.82 -12.50
CA ALA A 338 -30.87 0.00 -12.35
C ALA A 338 -31.20 -1.50 -12.37
N GLU A 339 -32.28 -1.93 -11.71
CA GLU A 339 -32.71 -3.33 -11.70
C GLU A 339 -33.02 -3.85 -13.10
N GLN A 340 -33.77 -3.09 -13.91
CA GLN A 340 -34.04 -3.46 -15.31
C GLN A 340 -32.78 -3.59 -16.17
N ILE A 341 -31.80 -2.69 -15.97
CA ILE A 341 -30.51 -2.77 -16.67
C ILE A 341 -29.76 -4.04 -16.25
N LEU A 342 -29.76 -4.37 -14.96
CA LEU A 342 -29.10 -5.57 -14.44
C LEU A 342 -29.73 -6.87 -14.99
N GLU A 343 -31.06 -6.96 -15.01
CA GLU A 343 -31.78 -8.13 -15.54
C GLU A 343 -31.45 -8.41 -17.00
N GLN A 344 -31.38 -7.36 -17.83
CA GLN A 344 -31.07 -7.47 -19.26
C GLN A 344 -29.58 -7.75 -19.52
N SER A 345 -28.72 -7.37 -18.58
CA SER A 345 -27.27 -7.58 -18.71
C SER A 345 -26.84 -9.03 -18.45
N ALA A 346 -27.75 -9.92 -18.03
CA ALA A 346 -27.44 -11.32 -17.71
C ALA A 346 -26.78 -12.06 -18.89
N ASP A 347 -27.27 -11.86 -20.11
CA ASP A 347 -26.72 -12.49 -21.32
C ASP A 347 -25.34 -11.93 -21.70
N LEU A 348 -25.08 -10.66 -21.39
CA LEU A 348 -23.76 -10.03 -21.59
C LEU A 348 -22.70 -10.66 -20.67
N MET A 349 -23.12 -11.21 -19.53
CA MET A 349 -22.22 -11.88 -18.59
C MET A 349 -21.85 -13.30 -19.03
N ALA A 350 -22.77 -13.99 -19.71
CA ALA A 350 -22.58 -15.35 -20.20
C ALA A 350 -21.69 -15.44 -21.45
N LYS A 351 -21.51 -14.34 -22.20
CA LYS A 351 -20.67 -14.32 -23.41
C LYS A 351 -19.18 -14.52 -23.06
N PRO A 352 -18.47 -15.49 -23.70
CA PRO A 352 -17.03 -15.62 -23.55
C PRO A 352 -16.32 -14.32 -23.96
N ARG A 353 -15.16 -14.04 -23.34
CA ARG A 353 -14.27 -12.96 -23.81
C ARG A 353 -13.98 -13.23 -25.30
N GLU A 354 -14.38 -12.33 -26.19
CA GLU A 354 -13.80 -12.30 -27.53
C GLU A 354 -12.31 -12.07 -27.35
N LYS A 355 -11.49 -13.08 -27.69
CA LYS A 355 -10.05 -12.90 -27.73
C LYS A 355 -9.77 -11.91 -28.86
N GLY A 356 -9.45 -10.67 -28.49
CA GLY A 356 -9.01 -9.64 -29.44
C GLY A 356 -7.90 -10.19 -30.35
N ARG A 357 -8.06 -9.94 -31.65
CA ARG A 357 -7.11 -10.31 -32.72
C ARG A 357 -5.80 -9.54 -32.62
#